data_AF-A0A822JBI9-F1
#
_entry.id   AF-A0A822JBI9-F1
#
_cell.length_a   1.000
_cell.length_b   1.000
_cell.length_c   1.000
_cell.angle_alpha   90.00
_cell.angle_beta   90.00
_cell.angle_gamma   90.00
#
_symmetry.space_group_name_H-M   'P 1'
#
loop_
_entity.id
_entity.type
_entity.pdbx_description
1 polymer ?
#
loop_
_entity_poly.entity_id
_entity_poly.type
_entity_poly.pdbx_seq_one_letter_code
_entity_poly.pdbx_strand_id
1 'polypeptide(L)'
;MDNVELSNILEKKGMDWLVAALIEGSTGYHSPKHAKILIERAVAGEVKDYCERCVACFNCDLMKMIERDVEIFERLEARDLQRSERIVSITKQIANLDEEGQSLVSLAYPTMGV
;
A
#
# COMPACT_ATOMS: atom_id res chain seq x y z
N MET A 1 12.44 8.20 -2.78
CA MET A 1 12.83 6.92 -2.20
C MET A 1 13.54 6.06 -3.24
N ASP A 2 14.65 5.44 -2.87
CA ASP A 2 15.36 4.46 -3.72
C ASP A 2 15.11 3.00 -3.29
N ASN A 3 15.65 2.03 -4.04
CA ASN A 3 15.42 0.60 -3.76
C ASN A 3 16.07 0.16 -2.43
N VAL A 4 17.17 0.80 -2.03
CA VAL A 4 17.85 0.49 -0.76
C VAL A 4 16.98 0.94 0.40
N GLU A 5 16.42 2.15 0.33
CA GLU A 5 15.47 2.67 1.31
C GLU A 5 14.21 1.81 1.40
N LEU A 6 13.62 1.42 0.27
CA LEU A 6 12.44 0.53 0.26
C LEU A 6 12.74 -0.84 0.90
N SER A 7 13.88 -1.44 0.56
CA SER A 7 14.31 -2.72 1.14
C SER A 7 14.50 -2.61 2.66
N ASN A 8 15.11 -1.52 3.13
CA ASN A 8 15.27 -1.25 4.56
C ASN A 8 13.91 -1.11 5.29
N ILE A 9 12.93 -0.46 4.67
CA ILE A 9 11.58 -0.34 5.23
C ILE A 9 10.92 -1.72 5.28
N LEU A 10 11.02 -2.50 4.20
CA LEU A 10 10.48 -3.86 4.12
C LEU A 10 11.06 -4.75 5.23
N GLU A 11 12.37 -4.69 5.49
CA GLU A 11 13.00 -5.44 6.57
C GLU A 11 12.53 -5.01 7.97
N LYS A 12 12.36 -3.69 8.18
CA LYS A 12 12.00 -3.14 9.51
C LYS A 12 10.52 -3.29 9.85
N LYS A 13 9.64 -3.05 8.88
CA LYS A 13 8.18 -2.94 9.07
C LYS A 13 7.43 -4.17 8.57
N GLY A 14 8.02 -4.92 7.63
CA GLY A 14 7.43 -6.11 7.03
C GLY A 14 6.49 -5.81 5.87
N MET A 15 6.25 -6.84 5.05
CA MET A 15 5.41 -6.76 3.84
C MET A 15 3.98 -6.33 4.16
N ASP A 16 3.37 -6.88 5.22
CA ASP A 16 1.97 -6.57 5.57
C ASP A 16 1.76 -5.09 5.89
N TRP A 17 2.76 -4.45 6.50
CA TRP A 17 2.72 -3.02 6.81
C TRP A 17 2.81 -2.19 5.53
N LEU A 18 3.70 -2.55 4.60
CA LEU A 18 3.81 -1.86 3.30
C LEU A 18 2.55 -2.01 2.45
N VAL A 19 1.96 -3.21 2.43
CA VAL A 19 0.68 -3.44 1.74
C VAL A 19 -0.39 -2.55 2.35
N ALA A 20 -0.49 -2.48 3.68
CA ALA A 20 -1.43 -1.59 4.36
C ALA A 20 -1.21 -0.11 4.03
N ALA A 21 0.05 0.33 3.96
CA ALA A 21 0.41 1.70 3.58
C ALA A 21 -0.09 2.05 2.16
N LEU A 22 0.12 1.15 1.19
CA LEU A 22 -0.36 1.34 -0.19
C LEU A 22 -1.89 1.36 -0.28
N ILE A 23 -2.58 0.54 0.53
CA ILE A 23 -4.05 0.54 0.56
C ILE A 23 -4.57 1.85 1.16
N GLU A 24 -4.09 2.26 2.34
CA GLU A 24 -4.53 3.49 3.00
C GLU A 24 -4.19 4.73 2.16
N GLY A 25 -2.96 4.83 1.66
CA GLY A 25 -2.49 5.95 0.83
C GLY A 25 -3.21 6.07 -0.52
N SER A 26 -3.77 4.96 -1.01
CA SER A 26 -4.60 4.92 -2.22
C SER A 26 -6.10 4.93 -1.94
N THR A 27 -6.51 5.07 -0.67
CA THR A 27 -7.91 5.04 -0.24
C THR A 27 -8.65 3.78 -0.72
N GLY A 28 -7.95 2.64 -0.72
CA GLY A 28 -8.50 1.36 -1.14
C GLY A 28 -8.42 1.05 -2.64
N TYR A 29 -7.86 1.94 -3.47
CA TYR A 29 -7.70 1.69 -4.91
C TYR A 29 -6.90 0.42 -5.22
N HIS A 30 -5.85 0.15 -4.44
CA HIS A 30 -5.14 -1.12 -4.52
C HIS A 30 -5.83 -2.18 -3.64
N SER A 31 -6.01 -3.37 -4.20
CA SER A 31 -6.27 -4.57 -3.38
C SER A 31 -4.97 -5.03 -2.72
N PRO A 32 -5.01 -5.81 -1.62
CA PRO A 32 -3.81 -6.36 -1.00
C PRO A 32 -2.93 -7.13 -1.98
N LYS A 33 -3.54 -7.92 -2.87
CA LYS A 33 -2.82 -8.65 -3.92
C LYS A 33 -2.10 -7.70 -4.88
N HIS A 34 -2.77 -6.65 -5.36
CA HIS A 34 -2.17 -5.69 -6.27
C HIS A 34 -1.04 -4.89 -5.59
N ALA A 35 -1.27 -4.38 -4.38
CA ALA A 35 -0.27 -3.64 -3.61
C ALA A 35 1.01 -4.48 -3.39
N LYS A 36 0.85 -5.76 -3.03
CA LYS A 36 1.98 -6.68 -2.87
C LYS A 36 2.80 -6.84 -4.15
N ILE A 37 2.14 -7.03 -5.30
CA ILE A 37 2.83 -7.14 -6.60
C ILE A 37 3.63 -5.88 -6.92
N LEU A 38 3.08 -4.70 -6.64
CA LEU A 38 3.78 -3.42 -6.85
C LEU A 38 5.05 -3.32 -6.01
N ILE A 39 4.98 -3.72 -4.73
CA ILE A 39 6.14 -3.73 -3.83
C ILE A 39 7.20 -4.74 -4.33
N GLU A 40 6.80 -5.95 -4.69
CA GLU A 40 7.71 -6.99 -5.20
C GLU A 40 8.41 -6.54 -6.49
N ARG A 41 7.69 -5.92 -7.42
CA ARG A 41 8.25 -5.35 -8.65
C ARG A 41 9.24 -4.23 -8.35
N ALA A 42 8.89 -3.33 -7.42
CA ALA A 42 9.77 -2.24 -7.01
C ALA A 42 11.08 -2.75 -6.38
N VAL A 43 10.99 -3.75 -5.50
CA VAL A 43 12.16 -4.40 -4.89
C VAL A 43 13.02 -5.10 -5.95
N ALA A 44 12.40 -5.72 -6.96
CA ALA A 44 13.10 -6.31 -8.11
C ALA A 44 13.76 -5.27 -9.04
N GLY A 45 13.59 -3.96 -8.77
CA GLY A 45 14.21 -2.87 -9.52
C GLY A 45 13.31 -2.26 -10.60
N GLU A 46 12.04 -2.63 -10.68
CA GLU A 46 11.10 -1.93 -11.55
C GLU A 46 10.78 -0.55 -10.99
N VAL A 47 11.00 0.48 -11.80
CA VAL A 47 10.77 1.88 -11.41
C VAL A 47 9.52 2.48 -12.05
N LYS A 48 8.83 1.71 -12.91
CA LYS A 48 7.65 2.17 -13.63
C LYS A 48 6.43 1.30 -13.40
N ASP A 49 5.28 1.94 -13.24
CA ASP A 49 3.99 1.28 -13.25
C ASP A 49 2.96 2.07 -14.08
N TYR A 50 2.02 1.35 -14.69
CA TYR A 50 1.04 1.90 -15.61
C TYR A 50 -0.40 1.71 -15.13
N CYS A 51 -0.62 1.43 -13.83
CA CYS A 51 -1.97 1.57 -13.28
C CYS A 51 -2.42 3.03 -13.39
N GLU A 52 -3.75 3.24 -13.48
CA GLU A 52 -4.34 4.55 -13.69
C GLU A 52 -3.81 5.59 -12.69
N ARG A 53 -3.74 5.22 -11.40
CA ARG A 53 -3.23 6.08 -10.33
C ARG A 53 -1.76 6.47 -10.54
N CYS A 54 -0.90 5.51 -10.89
CA CYS A 54 0.52 5.78 -11.10
C CYS A 54 0.74 6.70 -12.31
N VAL A 55 -0.01 6.48 -13.40
CA VAL A 55 0.01 7.34 -14.58
C VAL A 55 -0.47 8.75 -14.25
N ALA A 56 -1.66 8.87 -13.64
CA ALA A 56 -2.33 10.14 -13.42
C ALA A 56 -1.67 11.01 -12.34
N CYS A 57 -1.23 10.40 -11.24
CA CYS A 57 -0.73 11.13 -10.07
C CYS A 57 0.80 11.18 -9.98
N PHE A 58 1.50 10.23 -10.62
CA PHE A 58 2.95 10.06 -10.43
C PHE A 58 3.72 9.95 -11.75
N ASN A 59 3.09 10.16 -12.91
CA ASN A 59 3.74 10.09 -14.23
C ASN A 59 4.49 8.76 -14.43
N CYS A 60 3.85 7.65 -14.06
CA CYS A 60 4.38 6.29 -14.07
C CYS A 60 5.53 6.03 -13.10
N ASP A 61 5.87 6.94 -12.18
CA ASP A 61 6.95 6.74 -11.21
C ASP A 61 6.47 5.89 -10.02
N LEU A 62 6.79 4.59 -10.07
CA LEU A 62 6.37 3.62 -9.05
C LEU A 62 7.00 3.94 -7.69
N MET A 63 8.27 4.33 -7.68
CA MET A 63 8.99 4.61 -6.42
C MET A 63 8.42 5.82 -5.71
N LYS A 64 8.07 6.89 -6.45
CA LYS A 64 7.39 8.06 -5.87
C LYS A 64 6.00 7.74 -5.34
N MET A 65 5.25 6.86 -6.00
CA MET A 65 3.93 6.44 -5.51
C MET A 65 4.06 5.70 -4.17
N ILE A 66 4.96 4.71 -4.09
CA ILE A 66 5.19 3.94 -2.87
C ILE A 66 5.70 4.87 -1.75
N GLU A 67 6.66 5.75 -2.04
CA GLU A 67 7.19 6.72 -1.09
C GLU A 67 6.09 7.59 -0.48
N ARG A 68 5.21 8.13 -1.34
CA ARG A 68 4.09 8.96 -0.89
C ARG A 68 3.17 8.21 0.08
N ASP A 69 2.86 6.96 -0.24
CA ASP A 69 1.98 6.13 0.59
C ASP A 69 2.63 5.74 1.92
N VAL A 70 3.92 5.39 1.89
CA VAL A 70 4.72 5.14 3.09
C VAL A 70 4.73 6.36 4.00
N GLU A 71 5.06 7.56 3.48
CA GLU A 71 5.09 8.78 4.28
C GLU A 71 3.75 9.10 4.97
N ILE A 72 2.64 8.89 4.25
CA ILE A 72 1.30 9.09 4.81
C ILE A 72 1.08 8.13 5.97
N PHE A 73 1.45 6.86 5.79
CA PHE A 73 1.22 5.83 6.78
C PHE A 73 2.13 5.97 8.01
N GLU A 74 3.39 6.38 7.83
CA GLU A 74 4.29 6.71 8.96
C GLU A 74 3.76 7.89 9.78
N ARG A 75 3.22 8.93 9.12
CA ARG A 75 2.58 10.06 9.83
C ARG A 75 1.32 9.62 10.57
N LEU A 76 0.56 8.67 10.01
CA LEU A 76 -0.60 8.08 10.69
C LEU A 76 -0.15 7.31 11.93
N GLU A 77 0.83 6.42 11.80
CA GLU A 77 1.38 5.62 12.90
C GLU A 77 1.94 6.51 14.03
N ALA A 78 2.67 7.57 13.67
CA ALA A 78 3.20 8.53 14.64
C ALA A 78 2.11 9.29 15.40
N ARG A 79 0.95 9.52 14.77
CA ARG A 79 -0.19 10.22 15.38
C ARG A 79 -1.09 9.28 16.17
N ASP A 80 -1.36 8.09 15.64
CA ASP A 80 -2.30 7.10 16.15
C ASP A 80 -1.85 5.68 15.78
N LEU A 81 -1.01 5.12 16.65
CA LEU A 81 -0.47 3.77 16.49
C LEU A 81 -1.59 2.72 16.42
N GLN A 82 -2.62 2.83 17.27
CA GLN A 82 -3.71 1.86 17.32
C GLN A 82 -4.51 1.81 16.01
N ARG A 83 -4.74 2.97 15.39
CA ARG A 83 -5.38 3.02 14.07
C ARG A 83 -4.51 2.36 13.00
N SER A 84 -3.21 2.63 13.00
CA SER A 84 -2.29 2.02 12.02
C SER A 84 -2.25 0.49 12.16
N GLU A 85 -2.20 -0.04 13.38
CA GLU A 85 -2.24 -1.49 13.66
C GLU A 85 -3.56 -2.12 13.21
N ARG A 86 -4.66 -1.41 13.38
CA ARG A 86 -5.99 -1.84 12.92
C ARG A 86 -6.06 -1.96 11.40
N ILE A 87 -5.53 -0.96 10.68
CA ILE A 87 -5.48 -0.98 9.21
C ILE A 87 -4.64 -2.18 8.73
N VAL A 88 -3.48 -2.44 9.34
CA VAL A 88 -2.66 -3.62 9.02
C VAL A 88 -3.45 -4.90 9.27
N SER A 89 -4.14 -5.02 10.41
CA SER A 89 -4.95 -6.20 10.74
C SER A 89 -6.08 -6.44 9.73
N ILE A 90 -6.85 -5.40 9.38
CA ILE A 90 -7.92 -5.48 8.39
C ILE A 90 -7.36 -5.83 7.02
N THR A 91 -6.24 -5.24 6.62
CA THR A 91 -5.56 -5.54 5.35
C THR A 91 -5.22 -7.03 5.23
N LYS A 92 -4.69 -7.65 6.30
CA LYS A 92 -4.42 -9.10 6.33
C LYS A 92 -5.70 -9.92 6.18
N GLN A 93 -6.81 -9.48 6.77
CA GLN A 93 -8.10 -10.18 6.63
C GLN A 93 -8.62 -10.09 5.19
N ILE A 94 -8.52 -8.91 4.57
CA ILE A 94 -8.92 -8.70 3.16
C ILE A 94 -8.06 -9.57 2.24
N ALA A 95 -6.76 -9.72 2.52
CA ALA A 95 -5.86 -10.54 1.72
C ALA A 95 -6.25 -12.03 1.66
N ASN A 96 -7.04 -12.52 2.63
CA ASN A 96 -7.55 -13.89 2.65
C ASN A 96 -8.86 -14.08 1.86
N LEU A 97 -9.46 -12.99 1.36
CA LEU A 97 -10.62 -13.06 0.48
C LEU A 97 -10.20 -13.45 -0.95
N ASP A 98 -11.14 -13.95 -1.72
CA ASP A 98 -11.00 -14.12 -3.16
C ASP A 98 -10.93 -12.76 -3.89
N GLU A 99 -10.65 -12.78 -5.19
CA GLU A 99 -10.44 -11.55 -5.96
C GLU A 99 -11.69 -10.65 -5.98
N GLU A 100 -12.87 -11.26 -6.03
CA GLU A 100 -14.15 -10.55 -5.97
C GLU A 100 -14.34 -9.89 -4.60
N GLY A 101 -14.08 -10.62 -3.51
CA GLY A 101 -14.16 -10.10 -2.15
C GLY A 101 -13.16 -8.97 -1.89
N GLN A 102 -11.93 -9.11 -2.40
CA GLN A 102 -10.93 -8.03 -2.31
C GLN A 102 -11.38 -6.77 -3.05
N SER A 103 -11.91 -6.93 -4.27
CA SER A 103 -12.39 -5.81 -5.09
C SER A 103 -13.58 -5.11 -4.43
N LEU A 104 -14.51 -5.88 -3.86
CA LEU A 104 -15.66 -5.34 -3.13
C LEU A 104 -15.22 -4.49 -1.93
N VAL A 105 -14.27 -4.98 -1.13
CA VAL A 105 -13.77 -4.22 0.02
C VAL A 105 -13.00 -2.97 -0.42
N SER A 106 -12.18 -3.07 -1.47
CA SER A 106 -11.50 -1.90 -2.07
C SER A 106 -12.49 -0.80 -2.48
N LEU A 107 -13.63 -1.16 -3.08
CA LEU A 107 -14.69 -0.21 -3.45
C LEU A 107 -15.41 0.39 -2.23
N ALA A 108 -15.54 -0.38 -1.15
CA ALA A 108 -16.18 0.07 0.09
C ALA A 108 -15.24 0.85 1.02
N TYR A 109 -13.92 0.75 0.84
CA TYR A 109 -12.89 1.26 1.75
C TYR A 109 -13.11 2.71 2.20
N PRO A 110 -13.45 3.68 1.33
CA PRO A 110 -13.67 5.06 1.74
C PRO A 110 -14.79 5.25 2.77
N THR A 111 -15.71 4.28 2.88
CA THR A 111 -16.86 4.31 3.78
C THR A 111 -16.68 3.48 5.06
N MET A 112 -15.61 2.69 5.15
CA MET A 112 -15.41 1.76 6.28
C MET A 112 -14.98 2.47 7.57
N GLY A 113 -14.55 3.74 7.50
CA GLY A 113 -14.15 4.52 8.69
C GLY A 113 -12.97 3.90 9.43
N VAL A 114 -12.06 3.24 8.70
CA VAL A 114 -10.87 2.59 9.25
C VAL A 114 -9.83 3.61 9.67
#